data_AF-A0A2H6LKA6-F1
#
_entry.id   AF-A0A2H6LKA6-F1
#
_cell.length_a   1.000
_cell.length_b   1.000
_cell.length_c   1.000
_cell.angle_alpha   90.00
_cell.angle_beta   90.00
_cell.angle_gamma   90.00
#
_symmetry.space_group_name_H-M   'P 1'
#
loop_
_entity.id
_entity.type
_entity.pdbx_description
1 polymer ?
#
loop_
_entity_poly.entity_id
_entity_poly.type
_entity_poly.pdbx_seq_one_letter_code
_entity_poly.pdbx_strand_id
1 'polypeptide(L)' 'MDNIAKMQADDLIHQGLEFYQNHQFSQALQTLQQALDLYRVIGDREWESNTLSTLDIIYYHSCKTTSWLDWISLAS' A
#
# COMPACT_ATOMS: atom_id res chain seq x y z
N MET A 1 7.86 -19.19 13.87
CA MET A 1 7.62 -18.84 12.46
C MET A 1 6.96 -17.47 12.36
N ASP A 2 6.05 -17.15 13.29
CA ASP A 2 5.30 -15.89 13.36
C ASP A 2 6.19 -14.63 13.37
N ASN A 3 7.36 -14.69 14.03
CA ASN A 3 8.29 -13.56 14.08
C ASN A 3 8.94 -13.22 12.73
N ILE A 4 9.12 -14.21 11.84
CA ILE A 4 9.71 -13.98 10.50
C ILE A 4 8.66 -13.36 9.59
N ALA A 5 7.43 -13.86 9.62
CA ALA A 5 6.32 -13.31 8.84
C ALA A 5 5.99 -11.88 9.27
N LYS A 6 6.02 -11.58 10.58
CA LYS A 6 5.87 -10.20 11.07
C LYS A 6 6.99 -9.28 10.59
N MET A 7 8.25 -9.70 10.74
CA MET A 7 9.40 -8.92 10.27
C MET A 7 9.35 -8.66 8.75
N GLN A 8 8.92 -9.65 7.97
CA GLN A 8 8.73 -9.50 6.53
C GLN A 8 7.58 -8.53 6.20
N ALA A 9 6.47 -8.57 6.95
CA ALA A 9 5.38 -7.63 6.78
C ALA A 9 5.81 -6.20 7.13
N ASP A 10 6.56 -6.01 8.22
CA ASP A 10 7.10 -4.71 8.63
C ASP A 10 8.06 -4.14 7.56
N ASP A 11 8.90 -4.99 6.96
CA ASP A 11 9.78 -4.58 5.87
C ASP A 11 9.00 -4.15 4.61
N LEU A 12 7.95 -4.89 4.25
CA LEU A 12 7.06 -4.53 3.15
C LEU A 12 6.31 -3.21 3.42
N ILE A 13 5.93 -2.93 4.67
CA ILE A 13 5.36 -1.63 5.05
C ILE A 13 6.35 -0.51 4.76
N HIS A 14 7.60 -0.64 5.18
CA HIS A 14 8.63 0.36 4.91
C HIS A 14 8.86 0.57 3.41
N GLN A 15 9.00 -0.51 2.63
CA GLN A 15 9.14 -0.42 1.18
C GLN A 15 7.92 0.22 0.51
N GLY A 16 6.71 -0.13 0.95
CA GLY A 16 5.47 0.48 0.46
C GLY A 16 5.42 1.98 0.70
N LEU A 17 5.88 2.43 1.87
CA LEU A 17 5.98 3.85 2.20
C LEU A 17 7.06 4.58 1.39
N GLU A 18 8.20 3.93 1.10
CA GLU A 18 9.22 4.48 0.19
C GLU A 18 8.68 4.68 -1.22
N PHE A 19 7.96 3.69 -1.76
CA PHE A 19 7.29 3.84 -3.06
C PHE A 19 6.26 4.98 -3.05
N TYR A 20 5.51 5.13 -1.96
CA TYR A 20 4.56 6.23 -1.81
C TYR A 20 5.26 7.60 -1.80
N GLN A 21 6.38 7.74 -1.08
CA GLN A 21 7.19 8.96 -1.07
C GLN A 21 7.74 9.31 -2.46
N ASN A 22 8.07 8.29 -3.26
CA ASN A 22 8.52 8.43 -4.64
C ASN A 22 7.36 8.62 -5.64
N HIS A 23 6.12 8.83 -5.19
CA HIS A 23 4.91 8.93 -6.02
C HIS A 23 4.60 7.70 -6.87
N GLN A 24 5.20 6.55 -6.55
CA GLN A 24 4.98 5.28 -7.23
C GLN A 24 3.77 4.57 -6.61
N PHE A 25 2.59 5.19 -6.72
CA PHE A 25 1.37 4.75 -6.02
C PHE A 25 0.98 3.30 -6.34
N SER A 26 1.10 2.85 -7.58
CA SER A 26 0.77 1.47 -7.96
C SER A 26 1.69 0.43 -7.29
N GLN A 27 2.99 0.73 -7.19
CA GLN A 27 3.95 -0.15 -6.52
C GLN A 27 3.73 -0.14 -5.01
N ALA A 28 3.47 1.03 -4.42
CA ALA A 28 3.13 1.16 -3.01
C ALA A 28 1.89 0.32 -2.63
N LEU A 29 0.81 0.40 -3.42
CA LEU A 29 -0.41 -0.37 -3.20
C LEU A 29 -0.14 -1.88 -3.27
N GLN A 30 0.62 -2.35 -4.27
CA GLN A 30 0.93 -3.77 -4.42
C GLN A 30 1.77 -4.29 -3.24
N THR A 31 2.78 -3.54 -2.81
CA THR A 31 3.65 -3.92 -1.69
C THR A 31 2.90 -3.94 -0.36
N LEU A 32 2.05 -2.94 -0.11
CA LEU A 32 1.26 -2.89 1.13
C LEU A 32 0.16 -3.95 1.17
N GLN A 33 -0.37 -4.37 0.02
CA GLN A 33 -1.29 -5.51 -0.05
C GLN A 33 -0.61 -6.82 0.37
N GLN A 34 0.66 -7.02 0.01
CA GLN A 34 1.43 -8.19 0.45
C GLN A 34 1.69 -8.17 1.97
N ALA A 35 1.98 -7.00 2.54
CA ALA A 35 2.10 -6.84 3.98
C ALA A 35 0.79 -7.18 4.71
N LEU A 36 -0.34 -6.70 4.18
CA LEU A 36 -1.68 -6.98 4.70
C LEU A 36 -2.00 -8.47 4.74
N ASP A 37 -1.68 -9.20 3.67
CA ASP A 37 -1.92 -10.64 3.60
C ASP A 37 -1.07 -11.39 4.64
N LEU A 38 0.17 -10.95 4.88
CA LEU A 38 1.00 -11.51 5.95
C LEU A 38 0.44 -11.20 7.34
N TYR A 39 0.02 -9.96 7.62
CA TYR A 39 -0.59 -9.60 8.89
C TYR A 39 -1.88 -10.38 9.18
N ARG A 40 -2.67 -10.68 8.14
CA ARG A 40 -3.85 -11.56 8.23
C ARG A 40 -3.50 -13.00 8.56
N VAL A 41 -2.46 -13.55 7.92
CA VAL A 41 -1.99 -14.92 8.16
C VAL A 41 -1.49 -15.09 9.59
N ILE A 42 -0.77 -14.11 10.13
CA ILE A 42 -0.28 -14.15 11.52
C ILE A 42 -1.34 -13.70 12.54
N GLY A 43 -2.48 -13.19 12.09
CA GLY A 43 -3.58 -12.74 12.94
C GLY A 43 -3.33 -11.42 13.69
N ASP A 44 -2.41 -10.58 13.21
CA ASP A 44 -2.08 -9.30 13.82
C ASP A 44 -3.06 -8.22 13.36
N ARG A 45 -4.18 -8.11 14.09
CA ARG A 45 -5.28 -7.19 13.76
C ARG A 45 -4.91 -5.71 13.87
N GLU A 46 -3.95 -5.38 14.73
CA GLU A 46 -3.49 -4.00 14.90
C GLU A 46 -2.79 -3.54 13.61
N TRP A 47 -1.84 -4.35 13.16
CA TRP A 47 -1.09 -4.05 11.94
C TRP A 47 -1.92 -4.22 10.66
N GLU A 48 -2.89 -5.13 10.64
CA GLU A 48 -3.90 -5.20 9.56
C GLU A 48 -4.64 -3.86 9.42
N SER A 49 -5.16 -3.31 10.54
CA SER A 49 -5.89 -2.03 10.51
C SER A 49 -5.02 -0.86 10.09
N ASN A 50 -3.77 -0.81 10.56
CA ASN A 50 -2.81 0.22 10.16
C ASN A 50 -2.46 0.14 8.67
N THR A 51 -2.28 -1.07 8.15
CA THR A 51 -1.98 -1.30 6.73
C THR A 51 -3.16 -0.88 5.85
N LEU A 52 -4.39 -1.22 6.23
CA LEU A 52 -5.60 -0.79 5.53
C LEU A 52 -5.74 0.74 5.51
N SER A 53 -5.51 1.39 6.65
CA SER A 53 -5.55 2.87 6.73
C SER A 53 -4.50 3.51 5.81
N THR A 54 -3.33 2.89 5.70
CA THR A 54 -2.26 3.35 4.79
C THR A 54 -2.64 3.16 3.33
N LEU A 55 -3.23 2.01 2.98
CA LEU A 55 -3.76 1.74 1.64
C LEU A 55 -4.82 2.77 1.23
N ASP A 56 -5.75 3.11 2.14
CA ASP A 56 -6.80 4.11 1.88
C ASP A 56 -6.22 5.49 1.58
N ILE A 57 -5.20 5.92 2.33
CA ILE A 57 -4.48 7.18 2.08
C ILE A 57 -3.86 7.15 0.68
N ILE A 58 -3.17 6.06 0.32
CA ILE A 58 -2.49 5.95 -0.97
C ILE A 58 -3.51 5.93 -2.11
N TYR A 59 -4.63 5.23 -1.93
CA TYR A 59 -5.72 5.20 -2.90
C TYR A 59 -6.28 6.60 -3.15
N TYR A 60 -6.55 7.35 -2.07
CA TYR A 60 -7.00 8.74 -2.17
C TYR A 60 -6.00 9.64 -2.92
N HIS A 61 -4.71 9.49 -2.64
CA HIS A 61 -3.65 10.25 -3.31
C HIS A 61 -3.48 9.85 -4.80
N SER A 62 -3.62 8.56 -5.12
CA SER A 62 -3.55 8.07 -6.50
C SER A 62 -4.74 8.55 -7.33
N CYS A 63 -5.96 8.54 -6.78
CA CYS A 63 -7.14 9.01 -7.50
C CYS A 63 -7.06 10.52 -7.81
N LYS A 64 -6.45 11.31 -6.92
CA LYS A 64 -6.25 12.75 -7.11
C LYS A 64 -5.30 13.06 -8.27
N THR A 65 -4.30 12.20 -8.52
CA THR A 65 -3.34 12.40 -9.62
C THR A 65 -3.87 11.89 -10.96
N THR A 66 -4.65 10.80 -10.98
CA THR A 66 -5.19 10.22 -12.22
C THR A 66 -6.33 11.04 -12.83
N SER A 67 -7.12 11.75 -12.02
CA SER A 67 -8.26 12.56 -12.48
C SER A 67 -7.94 13.49 -13.67
N TRP A 68 -6.77 14.14 -13.66
CA TRP A 68 -6.35 15.04 -14.74
C TRP A 68 -5.78 14.29 -15.96
N LEU A 69 -5.10 13.17 -15.75
CA LEU A 69 -4.43 12.40 -16.82
C LEU A 69 -5.40 11.50 -17.60
N ASP A 70 -6.39 10.89 -16.93
CA ASP A 70 -7.46 10.13 -17.59
C ASP A 70 -8.33 11.05 -18.47
N TRP A 71 -8.55 12.29 -18.04
CA TRP A 71 -9.30 13.28 -18.81
C TRP A 71 -8.61 13.66 -20.12
N ILE A 72 -7.27 13.76 -20.13
CA ILE A 72 -6.48 14.02 -21.34
C ILE A 72 -6.51 12.82 -22.30
N SER A 73 -6.44 11.59 -21.76
CA SER A 73 -6.49 10.35 -22.55
C SER A 73 -7.85 10.10 -23.21
N LEU A 74 -8.94 10.57 -22.59
CA LEU A 74 -10.31 10.52 -23.14
C LEU A 74 -10.60 11.64 -24.15
N ALA A 75 -9.81 12.71 -24.16
CA ALA A 75 -10.02 13.90 -25.00
C ALA A 75 -9.14 13.95 -26.27
N SER A 76 -8.26 12.97 -26.47
CA SER A 76 -7.40 12.77 -27.66
C SER A 76 -7.95 11.70 -28.59
#